data_AF-C3ZE16-F1
#
_entry.id   AF-C3ZE16-F1
#
_cell.length_a   1.000
_cell.length_b   1.000
_cell.length_c   1.000
_cell.angle_alpha   90.00
_cell.angle_beta   90.00
_cell.angle_gamma   90.00
#
_symmetry.space_group_name_H-M   'P 1'
#
loop_
_entity.id
_entity.type
_entity.pdbx_description
1 polymer ?
#
loop_
_entity_poly.entity_id
_entity_poly.type
_entity_poly.pdbx_seq_one_letter_code
_entity_poly.pdbx_strand_id
1 'polypeptide(L)'
;MKTGLAKLVEAQESVNELSKELAVKEKDLAVASKNADKASRCITIKPADIATVRKLGKPPHLIMRIMDCTLLLFQRKINPVVQDPERPCAAPSWSEALKLMNNSGFLQSLLTFPKDTINEETVELLTPYLEMEDYTLDSAKKVCGNVAGLCAWTRAMAFFYTINKEVLPLKDLLDDAEACRRKMNNAEALIHGLSGEKVRWTAASKLFEDQIRRLVGDVLLATGFLSYSGPFNQVFRDELMVCWKKEMVMCKIPYTEDLNLVTMLVDNATIGDWNLQGLPNDELSSQNGIITTKAARFPLMIDPQNQGKTWIKNMQKDNELQVRSLLSVSLQSPFG
;
A
#
# COMPACT_ATOMS: atom_id res chain seq x y z
N MET A 1 -7.56 -18.21 9.66
CA MET A 1 -6.54 -17.98 8.60
C MET A 1 -6.87 -18.67 7.28
N LYS A 2 -7.21 -19.96 7.24
CA LYS A 2 -7.54 -20.67 5.98
C LYS A 2 -8.66 -20.04 5.13
N THR A 3 -9.63 -19.38 5.77
CA THR A 3 -10.74 -18.68 5.10
C THR A 3 -10.35 -17.33 4.48
N GLY A 4 -9.28 -16.68 4.96
CA GLY A 4 -8.82 -15.39 4.43
C GLY A 4 -8.03 -15.55 3.14
N LEU A 5 -7.07 -16.49 3.13
CA LEU A 5 -6.31 -16.86 1.94
C LEU A 5 -7.19 -17.36 0.80
N ALA A 6 -8.21 -18.18 1.10
CA ALA A 6 -9.15 -18.67 0.09
C ALA A 6 -9.89 -17.52 -0.61
N LYS A 7 -10.34 -16.51 0.15
CA LYS A 7 -11.01 -15.32 -0.41
C LYS A 7 -10.08 -14.43 -1.22
N LEU A 8 -8.79 -14.39 -0.89
CA LEU A 8 -7.80 -13.66 -1.68
C LEU A 8 -7.53 -14.32 -3.03
N VAL A 9 -7.46 -15.65 -3.05
CA VAL A 9 -7.32 -16.43 -4.28
C VAL A 9 -8.55 -16.24 -5.18
N GLU A 10 -9.75 -16.32 -4.60
CA GLU A 10 -11.01 -16.06 -5.31
C GLU A 10 -11.05 -14.63 -5.88
N ALA A 11 -10.71 -13.61 -5.09
CA ALA A 11 -10.62 -12.23 -5.56
C ALA A 11 -9.58 -12.05 -6.67
N GLN A 12 -8.45 -12.78 -6.62
CA GLN A 12 -7.42 -12.75 -7.66
C GLN A 12 -7.92 -13.38 -8.96
N GLU A 13 -8.67 -14.47 -8.88
CA GLU A 13 -9.30 -15.11 -10.05
C GLU A 13 -10.32 -14.18 -10.70
N SER A 14 -11.20 -13.54 -9.91
CA SER A 14 -12.18 -12.59 -10.42
C SER A 14 -11.54 -11.36 -11.07
N VAL A 15 -10.49 -10.78 -10.47
CA VAL A 15 -9.74 -9.66 -11.06
C VAL A 15 -9.08 -10.07 -12.39
N ASN A 16 -8.52 -11.28 -12.45
CA ASN A 16 -7.89 -11.79 -13.67
C ASN A 16 -8.91 -12.01 -14.80
N GLU A 17 -10.11 -12.48 -14.47
CA GLU A 17 -11.19 -12.67 -15.44
C GLU A 17 -11.69 -11.34 -16.00
N LEU A 18 -11.97 -10.37 -15.13
CA LEU A 18 -12.34 -9.00 -15.52
C LEU A 18 -11.28 -8.34 -16.41
N SER A 19 -9.99 -8.49 -16.06
CA SER A 19 -8.89 -7.95 -16.86
C SER A 19 -8.83 -8.55 -18.26
N LYS A 20 -9.09 -9.86 -18.40
CA LYS A 20 -9.14 -10.52 -19.72
C LYS A 20 -10.32 -10.02 -20.55
N GLU A 21 -11.50 -9.89 -19.95
CA GLU A 21 -12.68 -9.38 -20.64
C GLU A 21 -12.49 -7.94 -21.13
N LEU A 22 -11.96 -7.07 -20.25
CA LEU A 22 -11.63 -5.68 -20.59
C LEU A 22 -10.64 -5.61 -21.77
N ALA A 23 -9.58 -6.42 -21.77
CA ALA A 23 -8.58 -6.41 -22.84
C ALA A 23 -9.17 -6.75 -24.23
N VAL A 24 -10.18 -7.65 -24.27
CA VAL A 24 -10.89 -7.97 -25.53
C VAL A 24 -11.71 -6.76 -25.98
N LYS A 25 -12.48 -6.14 -25.08
CA LYS A 25 -13.35 -5.00 -25.40
C LYS A 25 -12.56 -3.74 -25.74
N GLU A 26 -11.42 -3.48 -25.11
CA GLU A 26 -10.52 -2.37 -25.46
C GLU A 26 -9.93 -2.53 -26.88
N LYS A 27 -9.63 -3.77 -27.29
CA LYS A 27 -9.20 -4.04 -28.66
C LYS A 27 -10.30 -3.72 -29.66
N ASP A 28 -11.54 -4.10 -29.37
CA ASP A 28 -12.70 -3.78 -30.20
C ASP A 28 -12.95 -2.27 -30.25
N LEU A 29 -12.80 -1.57 -29.11
CA LEU A 29 -12.90 -0.11 -29.03
C LEU A 29 -11.82 0.58 -29.85
N ALA A 30 -10.58 0.07 -29.84
CA ALA A 30 -9.49 0.62 -30.65
C ALA A 30 -9.80 0.48 -32.15
N VAL A 31 -10.37 -0.65 -32.58
CA VAL A 31 -10.82 -0.86 -33.96
C VAL A 31 -11.96 0.10 -34.29
N ALA A 32 -12.96 0.23 -33.42
CA ALA A 32 -14.10 1.13 -33.60
C ALA A 32 -13.66 2.61 -33.67
N SER A 33 -12.77 3.04 -32.78
CA SER A 33 -12.22 4.39 -32.75
C SER A 33 -11.43 4.71 -34.03
N LYS A 34 -10.59 3.78 -34.48
CA LYS A 34 -9.86 3.90 -35.75
C LYS A 34 -10.81 3.99 -36.95
N ASN A 35 -11.89 3.22 -36.94
CA ASN A 35 -12.90 3.29 -37.99
C ASN A 35 -13.66 4.63 -37.97
N ALA A 36 -13.98 5.16 -36.80
CA ALA A 36 -14.58 6.49 -36.66
C ALA A 36 -13.63 7.62 -37.11
N ASP A 37 -12.34 7.52 -36.80
CA ASP A 37 -11.33 8.48 -37.27
C ASP A 37 -11.16 8.44 -38.78
N LYS A 38 -11.07 7.22 -39.35
CA LYS A 38 -11.04 7.02 -40.80
C LYS A 38 -12.29 7.60 -41.44
N ALA A 39 -13.48 7.32 -40.91
CA ALA A 39 -14.71 7.85 -41.45
C ALA A 39 -14.72 9.38 -41.42
N SER A 40 -14.22 10.00 -40.35
CA SER A 40 -14.10 11.46 -40.23
C SER A 40 -13.12 12.06 -41.25
N ARG A 41 -11.96 11.42 -41.47
CA ARG A 41 -10.97 11.85 -42.46
C ARG A 41 -11.40 11.59 -43.91
N CYS A 42 -12.21 10.56 -44.12
CA CYS A 42 -12.78 10.19 -45.41
C CYS A 42 -14.06 10.97 -45.73
N ILE A 43 -14.44 11.96 -44.91
CA ILE A 43 -15.42 12.97 -45.31
C ILE A 43 -14.77 13.79 -46.44
N THR A 44 -15.02 13.38 -47.68
CA THR A 44 -14.49 14.02 -48.90
C THR A 44 -15.26 15.29 -49.28
N ILE A 45 -16.14 15.78 -48.40
CA ILE A 45 -17.03 16.91 -48.66
C ILE A 45 -16.21 18.20 -48.76
N LYS A 46 -16.25 18.84 -49.93
CA LYS A 46 -15.67 20.16 -50.14
C LYS A 46 -16.71 21.25 -49.86
N PRO A 47 -16.30 22.49 -49.56
CA PRO A 47 -17.23 23.62 -49.42
C PRO A 47 -18.17 23.80 -50.62
N ALA A 48 -17.67 23.52 -51.84
CA ALA A 48 -18.46 23.56 -53.07
C ALA A 48 -19.58 22.49 -53.10
N ASP A 49 -19.32 21.33 -52.52
CA ASP A 49 -20.30 20.24 -52.45
C ASP A 49 -21.43 20.59 -51.48
N ILE A 50 -21.12 21.18 -50.33
CA ILE A 50 -22.11 21.73 -49.40
C ILE A 50 -22.92 22.85 -50.06
N ALA A 51 -22.26 23.75 -50.79
CA ALA A 51 -22.94 24.81 -51.53
C ALA A 51 -23.91 24.26 -52.59
N THR A 52 -23.62 23.09 -53.15
CA THR A 52 -24.48 22.40 -54.12
C THR A 52 -25.68 21.76 -53.43
N VAL A 53 -25.45 21.06 -52.32
CA VAL A 53 -26.49 20.45 -51.47
C VAL A 53 -27.46 21.51 -50.92
N ARG A 54 -26.96 22.68 -50.53
CA ARG A 54 -27.77 23.83 -50.06
C ARG A 54 -28.70 24.42 -51.13
N LYS A 55 -28.36 24.27 -52.41
CA LYS A 55 -29.16 24.80 -53.54
C LYS A 55 -30.24 23.82 -53.99
N LEU A 56 -30.26 22.60 -53.47
CA LEU A 56 -31.32 21.64 -53.75
C LEU A 56 -32.62 22.13 -53.10
N GLY A 57 -33.59 22.56 -53.94
CA GLY A 57 -34.92 22.97 -53.45
C GLY A 57 -35.68 21.81 -52.78
N LYS A 58 -35.56 20.60 -53.34
CA LYS A 58 -36.09 19.35 -52.76
C LYS A 58 -35.03 18.25 -52.85
N PRO A 59 -34.15 18.08 -51.84
CA PRO A 59 -33.14 17.03 -51.86
C PRO A 59 -33.77 15.63 -51.76
N PRO A 60 -33.07 14.57 -52.21
CA PRO A 60 -33.53 13.20 -52.03
C PRO A 60 -33.65 12.81 -50.55
N HIS A 61 -34.67 12.04 -50.18
CA HIS A 61 -34.94 11.64 -48.78
C HIS A 61 -33.75 11.01 -48.05
N LEU A 62 -32.92 10.22 -48.74
CA LEU A 62 -31.72 9.64 -48.12
C LEU A 62 -30.75 10.72 -47.63
N ILE A 63 -30.56 11.80 -48.40
CA ILE A 63 -29.71 12.93 -48.00
C ILE A 63 -30.29 13.66 -46.80
N MET A 64 -31.61 13.85 -46.78
CA MET A 64 -32.28 14.51 -45.67
C MET A 64 -32.15 13.71 -44.37
N ARG A 65 -32.33 12.39 -44.42
CA ARG A 65 -32.17 11.49 -43.27
C ARG A 65 -30.71 11.41 -42.77
N ILE A 66 -29.72 11.41 -43.67
CA ILE A 66 -28.29 11.50 -43.27
C ILE A 66 -28.03 12.82 -42.52
N MET A 67 -28.67 13.92 -42.96
CA MET A 67 -28.55 15.20 -42.29
C MET A 67 -29.28 15.24 -40.94
N ASP A 68 -30.42 14.56 -40.79
CA ASP A 68 -31.08 14.39 -39.49
C ASP A 68 -30.19 13.62 -38.52
N CYS A 69 -29.55 12.52 -38.96
CA CYS A 69 -28.54 11.82 -38.17
C CYS A 69 -27.37 12.72 -37.76
N THR A 70 -26.96 13.61 -38.66
CA THR A 70 -25.89 14.59 -38.36
C THR A 70 -26.36 15.60 -37.31
N LEU A 71 -27.61 16.09 -37.40
CA LEU A 71 -28.21 16.97 -36.38
C LEU A 71 -28.28 16.29 -35.01
N LEU A 72 -28.68 15.01 -34.96
CA LEU A 72 -28.72 14.20 -33.73
C LEU A 72 -27.33 14.10 -33.08
N LEU A 73 -26.31 13.76 -33.86
CA LEU A 73 -24.93 13.66 -33.34
C LEU A 73 -24.40 15.00 -32.80
N PHE A 74 -24.77 16.13 -33.42
CA PHE A 74 -24.45 17.46 -32.91
C PHE A 74 -25.41 17.97 -31.84
N GLN A 75 -26.37 17.14 -31.37
CA GLN A 75 -27.40 17.50 -30.40
C GLN A 75 -28.13 18.81 -30.75
N ARG A 76 -28.44 18.98 -32.04
CA ARG A 76 -29.18 20.14 -32.56
C ARG A 76 -30.67 19.85 -32.59
N LYS A 77 -31.46 20.93 -32.61
CA LYS A 77 -32.91 20.86 -32.69
C LYS A 77 -33.36 20.10 -33.96
N ILE A 78 -34.30 19.19 -33.78
CA ILE A 78 -35.02 18.47 -34.84
C ILE A 78 -36.51 18.81 -34.70
N ASN A 79 -37.24 18.79 -35.82
CA ASN A 79 -38.68 19.02 -35.80
C ASN A 79 -39.41 17.86 -35.12
N PRO A 80 -40.62 18.08 -34.58
CA PRO A 80 -41.43 16.99 -34.04
C PRO A 80 -41.60 15.85 -35.06
N VAL A 81 -41.50 14.61 -34.59
CA VAL A 81 -41.62 13.42 -35.44
C VAL A 81 -43.04 13.35 -35.99
N VAL A 82 -43.16 13.50 -37.30
CA VAL A 82 -44.40 13.35 -38.06
C VAL A 82 -44.14 12.33 -39.17
N GLN A 83 -45.14 11.55 -39.56
CA GLN A 83 -45.01 10.61 -40.68
C GLN A 83 -44.89 11.38 -42.00
N ASP A 84 -43.94 10.98 -42.82
CA ASP A 84 -43.73 11.61 -44.13
C ASP A 84 -44.87 11.24 -45.09
N PRO A 85 -45.46 12.22 -45.82
CA PRO A 85 -46.53 11.95 -46.77
C PRO A 85 -46.09 11.16 -48.01
N GLU A 86 -44.80 11.17 -48.36
CA GLU A 86 -44.25 10.58 -49.59
C GLU A 86 -43.54 9.25 -49.35
N ARG A 87 -43.11 8.96 -48.12
CA ARG A 87 -42.39 7.74 -47.77
C ARG A 87 -42.78 7.20 -46.40
N PRO A 88 -42.65 5.89 -46.15
CA PRO A 88 -42.84 5.30 -44.83
C PRO A 88 -41.63 5.60 -43.92
N CYS A 89 -41.35 6.88 -43.65
CA CYS A 89 -40.30 7.33 -42.75
C CYS A 89 -40.72 8.58 -41.97
N ALA A 90 -39.94 8.97 -40.96
CA ALA A 90 -40.13 10.26 -40.30
C ALA A 90 -39.89 11.40 -41.29
N ALA A 91 -40.73 12.43 -41.21
CA ALA A 91 -40.60 13.65 -41.99
C ALA A 91 -39.27 14.33 -41.64
N PRO A 92 -38.39 14.55 -42.64
CA PRO A 92 -37.05 15.03 -42.36
C PRO A 92 -36.98 16.50 -41.96
N SER A 93 -36.02 16.86 -41.10
CA SER A 93 -35.84 18.21 -40.57
C SER A 93 -34.91 19.08 -41.42
N TRP A 94 -35.19 19.16 -42.72
CA TRP A 94 -34.31 19.82 -43.68
C TRP A 94 -34.07 21.31 -43.39
N SER A 95 -35.07 22.02 -42.88
CA SER A 95 -34.92 23.44 -42.51
C SER A 95 -33.86 23.64 -41.42
N GLU A 96 -33.76 22.74 -40.45
CA GLU A 96 -32.74 22.77 -39.40
C GLU A 96 -31.37 22.30 -39.92
N ALA A 97 -31.36 21.29 -40.81
CA ALA A 97 -30.14 20.83 -41.47
C ALA A 97 -29.49 21.93 -42.32
N LEU A 98 -30.28 22.74 -43.02
CA LEU A 98 -29.81 23.91 -43.75
C LEU A 98 -29.16 24.95 -42.83
N LYS A 99 -29.70 25.18 -41.62
CA LYS A 99 -29.08 26.07 -40.64
C LYS A 99 -27.72 25.56 -40.18
N LEU A 100 -27.60 24.25 -39.93
CA LEU A 100 -26.33 23.62 -39.57
C LEU A 100 -25.29 23.77 -40.70
N MET A 101 -25.67 23.50 -41.95
CA MET A 101 -24.78 23.63 -43.12
C MET A 101 -24.43 25.09 -43.48
N ASN A 102 -25.26 26.06 -43.09
CA ASN A 102 -24.98 27.49 -43.27
C ASN A 102 -23.90 28.00 -42.31
N ASN A 103 -23.59 27.25 -41.24
CA ASN A 103 -22.50 27.60 -40.33
C ASN A 103 -21.14 27.40 -41.02
N SER A 104 -20.32 28.47 -41.07
CA SER A 104 -19.01 28.46 -41.71
C SER A 104 -18.03 27.44 -41.10
N GLY A 105 -18.24 27.03 -39.85
CA GLY A 105 -17.42 26.04 -39.14
C GLY A 105 -17.85 24.58 -39.33
N PHE A 106 -18.94 24.27 -40.05
CA PHE A 106 -19.53 22.93 -40.08
C PHE A 106 -18.55 21.81 -40.47
N LEU A 107 -17.75 22.00 -41.53
CA LEU A 107 -16.75 21.02 -41.96
C LEU A 107 -15.68 20.78 -40.89
N GLN A 108 -15.23 21.85 -40.23
CA GLN A 108 -14.26 21.73 -39.15
C GLN A 108 -14.87 20.97 -37.96
N SER A 109 -16.11 21.27 -37.60
CA SER A 109 -16.84 20.58 -36.53
C SER A 109 -17.04 19.09 -36.79
N LEU A 110 -17.18 18.66 -38.05
CA LEU A 110 -17.22 17.24 -38.43
C LEU A 110 -15.86 16.55 -38.25
N LEU A 111 -14.78 17.21 -38.64
CA LEU A 111 -13.42 16.66 -38.54
C LEU A 111 -12.93 16.57 -37.09
N THR A 112 -13.32 17.51 -36.24
CA THR A 112 -12.95 17.57 -34.82
C THR A 112 -14.11 17.19 -33.90
N PHE A 113 -15.00 16.32 -34.35
CA PHE A 113 -16.18 15.94 -33.57
C PHE A 113 -15.77 15.21 -32.28
N PRO A 114 -16.20 15.68 -31.10
CA PRO A 114 -15.87 15.06 -29.82
C PRO A 114 -16.72 13.80 -29.61
N LYS A 115 -16.20 12.64 -30.00
CA LYS A 115 -16.92 11.35 -29.96
C LYS A 115 -17.46 10.98 -28.57
N ASP A 116 -16.81 11.46 -27.51
CA ASP A 116 -17.20 11.21 -26.13
C ASP A 116 -18.48 11.96 -25.71
N THR A 117 -18.98 12.88 -26.54
CA THR A 117 -20.26 13.59 -26.30
C THR A 117 -21.48 12.78 -26.71
N ILE A 118 -21.30 11.68 -27.45
CA ILE A 118 -22.40 10.79 -27.84
C ILE A 118 -22.92 10.10 -26.57
N ASN A 119 -24.23 10.20 -26.34
CA ASN A 119 -24.92 9.53 -25.25
C ASN A 119 -25.90 8.47 -25.77
N GLU A 120 -26.48 7.68 -24.87
CA GLU A 120 -27.36 6.56 -25.23
C GLU A 120 -28.60 7.03 -25.99
N GLU A 121 -29.22 8.11 -25.52
CA GLU A 121 -30.38 8.75 -26.16
C GLU A 121 -30.09 9.16 -27.61
N THR A 122 -28.91 9.73 -27.88
CA THR A 122 -28.51 10.12 -29.24
C THR A 122 -28.46 8.91 -30.16
N VAL A 123 -27.91 7.79 -29.70
CA VAL A 123 -27.82 6.57 -30.51
C VAL A 123 -29.19 5.90 -30.65
N GLU A 124 -30.02 5.90 -29.61
CA GLU A 124 -31.39 5.39 -29.66
C GLU A 124 -32.22 6.15 -30.72
N LEU A 125 -32.11 7.48 -30.77
CA LEU A 125 -32.76 8.31 -31.78
C LEU A 125 -32.19 8.09 -33.20
N LEU A 126 -30.93 7.67 -33.32
CA LEU A 126 -30.30 7.33 -34.61
C LEU A 126 -30.75 5.97 -35.15
N THR A 127 -31.02 5.00 -34.27
CA THR A 127 -31.32 3.60 -34.63
C THR A 127 -32.37 3.46 -35.74
N PRO A 128 -33.55 4.11 -35.68
CA PRO A 128 -34.55 4.00 -36.74
C PRO A 128 -34.05 4.45 -38.12
N TYR A 129 -33.07 5.36 -38.17
CA TYR A 129 -32.47 5.81 -39.42
C TYR A 129 -31.38 4.86 -39.92
N LEU A 130 -30.57 4.29 -39.03
CA LEU A 130 -29.43 3.46 -39.39
C LEU A 130 -29.82 2.04 -39.83
N GLU A 131 -30.98 1.57 -39.37
CA GLU A 131 -31.53 0.23 -39.66
C GLU A 131 -32.30 0.16 -40.99
N MET A 132 -32.63 1.30 -41.61
CA MET A 132 -33.29 1.29 -42.92
C MET A 132 -32.37 0.69 -44.00
N GLU A 133 -32.94 -0.17 -44.85
CA GLU A 133 -32.19 -0.91 -45.88
C GLU A 133 -31.43 0.00 -46.87
N ASP A 134 -31.95 1.20 -47.12
CA ASP A 134 -31.33 2.16 -48.04
C ASP A 134 -30.29 3.08 -47.38
N TYR A 135 -30.07 2.97 -46.06
CA TYR A 135 -29.05 3.70 -45.30
C TYR A 135 -27.67 3.03 -45.39
N THR A 136 -27.14 2.95 -46.61
CA THR A 136 -25.83 2.36 -46.90
C THR A 136 -24.94 3.30 -47.69
N LEU A 137 -23.63 3.08 -47.64
CA LEU A 137 -22.66 3.87 -48.38
C LEU A 137 -22.92 3.81 -49.90
N ASP A 138 -23.29 2.65 -50.44
CA ASP A 138 -23.52 2.46 -51.87
C ASP A 138 -24.78 3.16 -52.36
N SER A 139 -25.87 3.09 -51.58
CA SER A 139 -27.10 3.85 -51.84
C SER A 139 -26.82 5.36 -51.77
N ALA A 140 -26.06 5.81 -50.77
CA ALA A 140 -25.70 7.22 -50.64
C ALA A 140 -24.84 7.72 -51.82
N LYS A 141 -23.88 6.91 -52.29
CA LYS A 141 -23.05 7.24 -53.47
C LYS A 141 -23.88 7.40 -54.74
N LYS A 142 -24.86 6.52 -54.96
CA LYS A 142 -25.75 6.56 -56.13
C LYS A 142 -26.62 7.84 -56.15
N VAL A 143 -27.03 8.32 -54.99
CA VAL A 143 -27.91 9.48 -54.85
C VAL A 143 -27.12 10.79 -54.85
N CYS A 144 -26.07 10.89 -54.03
CA CYS A 144 -25.19 12.05 -53.97
C CYS A 144 -23.80 11.59 -53.52
N GLY A 145 -22.90 11.35 -54.49
CA GLY A 145 -21.52 10.94 -54.23
C GLY A 145 -20.81 11.82 -53.19
N ASN A 146 -21.14 13.11 -53.16
CA ASN A 146 -20.58 14.08 -52.22
C ASN A 146 -21.00 13.83 -50.77
N VAL A 147 -22.23 13.40 -50.50
CA VAL A 147 -22.76 13.21 -49.12
C VAL A 147 -22.51 11.79 -48.60
N ALA A 148 -22.07 10.87 -49.44
CA ALA A 148 -21.83 9.48 -49.08
C ALA A 148 -20.85 9.30 -47.89
N GLY A 149 -19.87 10.20 -47.75
CA GLY A 149 -18.95 10.21 -46.61
C GLY A 149 -19.65 10.43 -45.25
N LEU A 150 -20.71 11.26 -45.22
CA LEU A 150 -21.48 11.50 -43.99
C LEU A 150 -22.28 10.25 -43.57
N CYS A 151 -22.81 9.48 -44.51
CA CYS A 151 -23.52 8.24 -44.21
C CYS A 151 -22.61 7.24 -43.48
N ALA A 152 -21.38 7.05 -43.97
CA ALA A 152 -20.41 6.18 -43.31
C ALA A 152 -19.97 6.75 -41.95
N TRP A 153 -19.82 8.07 -41.86
CA TRP A 153 -19.45 8.76 -40.63
C TRP A 153 -20.48 8.59 -39.51
N THR A 154 -21.77 8.83 -39.79
CA THR A 154 -22.83 8.68 -38.76
C THR A 154 -22.91 7.24 -38.24
N ARG A 155 -22.76 6.24 -39.13
CA ARG A 155 -22.73 4.82 -38.74
C ARG A 155 -21.51 4.50 -37.88
N ALA A 156 -20.34 5.02 -38.23
CA ALA A 156 -19.12 4.79 -37.48
C ALA A 156 -19.16 5.42 -36.07
N MET A 157 -19.80 6.59 -35.93
CA MET A 157 -19.99 7.24 -34.62
C MET A 157 -20.95 6.46 -33.71
N ALA A 158 -22.07 5.99 -34.25
CA ALA A 158 -22.99 5.13 -33.50
C ALA A 158 -22.32 3.81 -33.08
N PHE A 159 -21.58 3.18 -33.99
CA PHE A 159 -20.84 1.94 -33.68
C PHE A 159 -19.75 2.15 -32.62
N PHE A 160 -19.01 3.26 -32.69
CA PHE A 160 -18.03 3.62 -31.66
C PHE A 160 -18.66 3.71 -30.27
N TYR A 161 -19.80 4.40 -30.16
CA TYR A 161 -20.51 4.52 -28.88
C TYR A 161 -20.96 3.16 -28.33
N THR A 162 -21.50 2.29 -29.18
CA THR A 162 -21.96 0.94 -28.77
C THR A 162 -20.84 0.11 -28.15
N ILE A 163 -19.60 0.25 -28.61
CA ILE A 163 -18.46 -0.43 -27.99
C ILE A 163 -17.98 0.32 -26.75
N ASN A 164 -17.92 1.65 -26.80
CA ASN A 164 -17.42 2.47 -25.70
C ASN A 164 -18.27 2.34 -24.43
N LYS A 165 -19.59 2.23 -24.57
CA LYS A 165 -20.52 2.05 -23.44
C LYS A 165 -20.30 0.76 -22.66
N GLU A 166 -19.73 -0.27 -23.30
CA GLU A 166 -19.41 -1.54 -22.64
C GLU A 166 -18.04 -1.50 -21.95
N VAL A 167 -17.08 -0.73 -22.49
CA VAL A 167 -15.71 -0.64 -21.94
C VAL A 167 -15.66 0.18 -20.65
N LEU A 168 -16.41 1.28 -20.56
CA LEU A 168 -16.34 2.19 -19.39
C LEU A 168 -16.68 1.48 -18.07
N PRO A 169 -17.81 0.76 -17.93
CA PRO A 169 -18.15 0.10 -16.67
C PRO A 169 -17.17 -1.02 -16.30
N LEU A 170 -16.66 -1.76 -17.29
CA LEU A 170 -15.67 -2.82 -17.06
C LEU A 170 -14.37 -2.26 -16.49
N LYS A 171 -13.95 -1.08 -16.96
CA LYS A 171 -12.77 -0.40 -16.47
C LYS A 171 -12.94 0.08 -15.02
N ASP A 172 -14.07 0.74 -14.72
CA ASP A 172 -14.38 1.20 -13.36
C ASP A 172 -14.46 0.02 -12.38
N LEU A 173 -15.09 -1.08 -12.78
CA LEU A 173 -15.19 -2.30 -11.98
C LEU A 173 -13.82 -2.95 -11.71
N LEU A 174 -12.92 -2.95 -12.70
CA LEU A 174 -11.57 -3.46 -12.54
C LEU A 174 -10.76 -2.60 -11.56
N ASP A 175 -10.85 -1.28 -11.68
CA ASP A 175 -10.17 -0.33 -10.79
C ASP A 175 -10.63 -0.50 -9.33
N ASP A 176 -11.94 -0.64 -9.10
CA ASP A 176 -12.51 -0.91 -7.78
C ASP A 176 -12.07 -2.26 -7.21
N ALA A 177 -12.08 -3.31 -8.04
CA ALA A 177 -11.65 -4.64 -7.65
C ALA A 177 -10.16 -4.68 -7.28
N GLU A 178 -9.31 -3.99 -8.06
CA GLU A 178 -7.89 -3.83 -7.74
C GLU A 178 -7.66 -3.05 -6.45
N ALA A 179 -8.40 -1.96 -6.23
CA ALA A 179 -8.30 -1.18 -5.01
C ALA A 179 -8.68 -2.00 -3.78
N CYS A 180 -9.73 -2.81 -3.88
CA CYS A 180 -10.13 -3.75 -2.83
C CYS A 180 -9.02 -4.78 -2.55
N ARG A 181 -8.46 -5.39 -3.61
CA ARG A 181 -7.35 -6.35 -3.51
C ARG A 181 -6.13 -5.77 -2.80
N ARG A 182 -5.73 -4.54 -3.15
CA ARG A 182 -4.59 -3.85 -2.50
C ARG A 182 -4.84 -3.66 -1.00
N LYS A 183 -6.04 -3.22 -0.61
CA LYS A 183 -6.42 -3.08 0.81
C LYS A 183 -6.37 -4.41 1.55
N MET A 184 -6.86 -5.48 0.91
CA MET A 184 -6.84 -6.83 1.45
C MET A 184 -5.41 -7.37 1.66
N ASN A 185 -4.52 -7.21 0.69
CA ASN A 185 -3.11 -7.61 0.81
C ASN A 185 -2.40 -6.87 1.96
N ASN A 186 -2.64 -5.57 2.10
CA ASN A 186 -2.08 -4.78 3.20
C ASN A 186 -2.58 -5.28 4.56
N ALA A 187 -3.88 -5.61 4.67
CA ALA A 187 -4.45 -6.15 5.89
C ALA A 187 -3.85 -7.53 6.23
N GLU A 188 -3.62 -8.40 5.24
CA GLU A 188 -2.99 -9.70 5.46
C GLU A 188 -1.55 -9.56 5.98
N ALA A 189 -0.74 -8.70 5.37
CA ALA A 189 0.62 -8.45 5.80
C ALA A 189 0.67 -7.95 7.26
N LEU A 190 -0.25 -7.04 7.63
CA LEU A 190 -0.39 -6.56 9.00
C LEU A 190 -0.78 -7.69 9.96
N ILE A 191 -1.78 -8.50 9.61
CA ILE A 191 -2.23 -9.63 10.46
C ILE A 191 -1.10 -10.64 10.65
N HIS A 192 -0.35 -10.97 9.61
CA HIS A 192 0.76 -11.91 9.70
C HIS A 192 1.88 -11.34 10.60
N GLY A 193 2.24 -10.06 10.41
CA GLY A 193 3.23 -9.38 11.26
C GLY A 193 2.82 -9.35 12.73
N LEU A 194 1.56 -8.98 13.02
CA LEU A 194 1.04 -8.91 14.39
C LEU A 194 0.84 -10.31 15.00
N SER A 195 0.55 -11.33 14.20
CA SER A 195 0.33 -12.69 14.71
C SER A 195 1.61 -13.28 15.30
N GLY A 196 2.77 -13.08 14.65
CA GLY A 196 4.05 -13.50 15.21
C GLY A 196 4.36 -12.79 16.52
N GLU A 197 4.10 -11.49 16.58
CA GLU A 197 4.34 -10.67 17.76
C GLU A 197 3.41 -11.05 18.93
N LYS A 198 2.15 -11.36 18.65
CA LYS A 198 1.21 -11.89 19.65
C LYS A 198 1.75 -13.15 20.32
N VAL A 199 2.28 -14.10 19.53
CA VAL A 199 2.86 -15.34 20.07
C VAL A 199 4.06 -15.01 20.95
N ARG A 200 4.96 -14.13 20.50
CA ARG A 200 6.14 -13.70 21.25
C ARG A 200 5.79 -13.03 22.56
N TRP A 201 4.85 -12.08 22.57
CA TRP A 201 4.40 -11.40 23.79
C TRP A 201 3.68 -12.34 24.74
N THR A 202 2.90 -13.28 24.24
CA THR A 202 2.23 -14.29 25.08
C THR A 202 3.26 -15.20 25.75
N ALA A 203 4.29 -15.64 25.01
CA ALA A 203 5.39 -16.43 25.56
C ALA A 203 6.21 -15.63 26.59
N ALA A 204 6.56 -14.38 26.28
CA ALA A 204 7.28 -13.49 27.19
C ALA A 204 6.48 -13.20 28.47
N SER A 205 5.17 -12.97 28.36
CA SER A 205 4.28 -12.76 29.51
C SER A 205 4.30 -13.95 30.46
N LYS A 206 4.23 -15.17 29.91
CA LYS A 206 4.30 -16.39 30.71
C LYS A 206 5.67 -16.55 31.39
N LEU A 207 6.75 -16.27 30.65
CA LEU A 207 8.11 -16.29 31.20
C LEU A 207 8.27 -15.29 32.35
N PHE A 208 7.75 -14.08 32.21
CA PHE A 208 7.80 -13.06 33.26
C PHE A 208 6.98 -13.47 34.49
N GLU A 209 5.82 -14.09 34.31
CA GLU A 209 5.04 -14.62 35.43
C GLU A 209 5.85 -15.65 36.25
N ASP A 210 6.53 -16.56 35.56
CA ASP A 210 7.41 -17.56 36.20
C ASP A 210 8.67 -16.94 36.82
N GLN A 211 9.20 -15.85 36.25
CA GLN A 211 10.32 -15.11 36.83
C GLN A 211 9.91 -14.35 38.08
N ILE A 212 8.75 -13.66 38.07
CA ILE A 212 8.24 -12.91 39.23
C ILE A 212 8.06 -13.84 40.44
N ARG A 213 7.57 -15.07 40.22
CA ARG A 213 7.42 -16.07 41.29
C ARG A 213 8.74 -16.51 41.91
N ARG A 214 9.83 -16.58 41.13
CA ARG A 214 11.16 -17.02 41.59
C ARG A 214 12.06 -15.86 42.05
N LEU A 215 11.72 -14.63 41.67
CA LEU A 215 12.53 -13.43 41.92
C LEU A 215 12.86 -13.25 43.42
N VAL A 216 11.93 -13.60 44.30
CA VAL A 216 12.14 -13.49 45.75
C VAL A 216 13.30 -14.37 46.21
N GLY A 217 13.36 -15.63 45.76
CA GLY A 217 14.47 -16.53 46.06
C GLY A 217 15.76 -16.10 45.39
N ASP A 218 15.70 -15.66 44.13
CA ASP A 218 16.87 -15.20 43.38
C ASP A 218 17.52 -13.97 44.05
N VAL A 219 16.72 -12.99 44.49
CA VAL A 219 17.19 -11.82 45.24
C VAL A 219 17.75 -12.22 46.61
N LEU A 220 17.15 -13.20 47.28
CA LEU A 220 17.66 -13.69 48.56
C LEU A 220 19.04 -14.35 48.42
N LEU A 221 19.26 -15.14 47.37
CA LEU A 221 20.57 -15.71 47.05
C LEU A 221 21.59 -14.61 46.70
N ALA A 222 21.20 -13.64 45.88
CA ALA A 222 22.09 -12.52 45.49
C ALA A 222 22.48 -11.64 46.68
N THR A 223 21.53 -11.34 47.57
CA THR A 223 21.79 -10.56 48.80
C THR A 223 22.63 -11.34 49.80
N GLY A 224 22.42 -12.66 49.94
CA GLY A 224 23.28 -13.54 50.71
C GLY A 224 24.72 -13.50 50.19
N PHE A 225 24.90 -13.63 48.88
CA PHE A 225 26.20 -13.51 48.23
C PHE A 225 26.88 -12.17 48.50
N LEU A 226 26.20 -11.05 48.25
CA LEU A 226 26.78 -9.71 48.47
C LEU A 226 27.13 -9.44 49.94
N SER A 227 26.40 -10.04 50.88
CA SER A 227 26.57 -9.77 52.31
C SER A 227 27.61 -10.67 52.97
N TYR A 228 27.70 -11.93 52.55
CA TYR A 228 28.44 -12.96 53.29
C TYR A 228 29.59 -13.60 52.49
N SER A 229 29.58 -13.56 51.15
CA SER A 229 30.58 -14.25 50.33
C SER A 229 31.92 -13.52 50.20
N GLY A 230 31.97 -12.23 50.54
CA GLY A 230 33.13 -11.36 50.34
C GLY A 230 34.48 -11.91 50.84
N PRO A 231 34.58 -12.36 52.10
CA PRO A 231 35.84 -12.84 52.68
C PRO A 231 36.33 -14.19 52.13
N PHE A 232 35.51 -14.91 51.37
CA PHE A 232 35.75 -16.31 51.04
C PHE A 232 36.25 -16.51 49.61
N ASN A 233 36.95 -17.61 49.37
CA ASN A 233 37.42 -18.05 48.05
C ASN A 233 36.28 -18.69 47.24
N GLN A 234 36.53 -18.97 45.96
CA GLN A 234 35.52 -19.53 45.05
C GLN A 234 34.89 -20.83 45.58
N VAL A 235 35.70 -21.79 46.03
CA VAL A 235 35.23 -23.09 46.54
C VAL A 235 34.23 -22.92 47.69
N PHE A 236 34.56 -22.07 48.66
CA PHE A 236 33.68 -21.85 49.81
C PHE A 236 32.43 -21.04 49.44
N ARG A 237 32.52 -20.13 48.46
CA ARG A 237 31.34 -19.43 47.93
C ARG A 237 30.37 -20.42 47.27
N ASP A 238 30.89 -21.41 46.57
CA ASP A 238 30.07 -22.47 45.95
C ASP A 238 29.39 -23.33 47.03
N GLU A 239 30.10 -23.69 48.10
CA GLU A 239 29.52 -24.39 49.26
C GLU A 239 28.41 -23.58 49.93
N LEU A 240 28.63 -22.28 50.17
CA LEU A 240 27.61 -21.37 50.73
C LEU A 240 26.36 -21.33 49.84
N MET A 241 26.54 -21.22 48.52
CA MET A 241 25.44 -21.23 47.56
C MET A 241 24.65 -22.54 47.60
N VAL A 242 25.33 -23.69 47.69
CA VAL A 242 24.68 -25.00 47.83
C VAL A 242 23.89 -25.08 49.14
N CYS A 243 24.45 -24.60 50.25
CA CYS A 243 23.75 -24.55 51.53
C CYS A 243 22.52 -23.64 51.49
N TRP A 244 22.62 -22.44 50.93
CA TRP A 244 21.48 -21.53 50.82
C TRP A 244 20.38 -22.08 49.91
N LYS A 245 20.72 -22.74 48.80
CA LYS A 245 19.72 -23.42 47.95
C LYS A 245 18.97 -24.52 48.71
N LYS A 246 19.66 -25.31 49.55
CA LYS A 246 19.01 -26.31 50.42
C LYS A 246 18.00 -25.67 51.38
N GLU A 247 18.36 -24.54 51.99
CA GLU A 247 17.44 -23.78 52.84
C GLU A 247 16.22 -23.26 52.06
N MET A 248 16.40 -22.75 50.84
CA MET A 248 15.27 -22.32 49.98
C MET A 248 14.27 -23.46 49.76
N VAL A 249 14.76 -24.68 49.50
CA VAL A 249 13.92 -25.86 49.32
C VAL A 249 13.17 -26.20 50.61
N MET A 250 13.84 -26.19 51.76
CA MET A 250 13.21 -26.47 53.06
C MET A 250 12.14 -25.42 53.42
N CYS A 251 12.40 -24.16 53.14
CA CYS A 251 11.46 -23.05 53.37
C CYS A 251 10.39 -22.90 52.27
N LYS A 252 10.42 -23.72 51.21
CA LYS A 252 9.52 -23.66 50.06
C LYS A 252 9.53 -22.29 49.34
N ILE A 253 10.69 -21.66 49.28
CA ILE A 253 10.89 -20.39 48.57
C ILE A 253 11.29 -20.73 47.13
N PRO A 254 10.50 -20.35 46.10
CA PRO A 254 10.87 -20.59 44.72
C PRO A 254 12.09 -19.77 44.30
N TYR A 255 13.01 -20.40 43.57
CA TYR A 255 14.21 -19.77 43.02
C TYR A 255 14.58 -20.44 41.69
N THR A 256 15.55 -19.87 40.98
CA THR A 256 16.10 -20.41 39.74
C THR A 256 17.25 -21.37 40.04
N GLU A 257 17.11 -22.65 39.67
CA GLU A 257 18.11 -23.70 39.96
C GLU A 257 19.51 -23.34 39.46
N ASP A 258 19.61 -22.91 38.20
CA ASP A 258 20.86 -22.50 37.54
C ASP A 258 21.05 -20.97 37.56
N LEU A 259 20.79 -20.34 38.70
CA LEU A 259 20.96 -18.89 38.83
C LEU A 259 22.43 -18.49 38.67
N ASN A 260 22.73 -17.71 37.63
CA ASN A 260 24.02 -17.06 37.46
C ASN A 260 23.99 -15.65 38.09
N LEU A 261 24.62 -15.54 39.27
CA LEU A 261 24.68 -14.30 40.04
C LEU A 261 25.44 -13.18 39.33
N VAL A 262 26.45 -13.52 38.53
CA VAL A 262 27.25 -12.54 37.78
C VAL A 262 26.35 -11.82 36.78
N THR A 263 25.64 -12.59 35.93
CA THR A 263 24.73 -12.03 34.92
C THR A 263 23.48 -11.38 35.51
N MET A 264 23.10 -11.75 36.74
CA MET A 264 21.97 -11.14 37.44
C MET A 264 22.32 -9.74 37.97
N LEU A 265 23.53 -9.55 38.49
CA LEU A 265 23.93 -8.32 39.18
C LEU A 265 24.61 -7.31 38.24
N VAL A 266 25.24 -7.78 37.17
CA VAL A 266 26.06 -6.98 36.26
C VAL A 266 25.94 -7.51 34.83
N ASP A 267 25.89 -6.61 33.85
CA ASP A 267 25.88 -6.94 32.43
C ASP A 267 27.29 -7.18 31.86
N ASN A 268 27.38 -7.85 30.71
CA ASN A 268 28.66 -8.18 30.09
C ASN A 268 29.47 -6.95 29.64
N ALA A 269 28.84 -5.80 29.37
CA ALA A 269 29.57 -4.60 28.98
C ALA A 269 30.33 -4.02 30.17
N THR A 270 29.68 -3.96 31.34
CA THR A 270 30.33 -3.55 32.60
C THR A 270 31.53 -4.45 32.95
N ILE A 271 31.41 -5.78 32.76
CA ILE A 271 32.54 -6.71 32.97
C ILE A 271 33.67 -6.42 31.96
N GLY A 272 33.32 -6.14 30.71
CA GLY A 272 34.26 -5.73 29.67
C GLY A 272 35.03 -4.46 30.06
N ASP A 273 34.35 -3.47 30.62
CA ASP A 273 34.98 -2.24 31.11
C ASP A 273 35.94 -2.51 32.28
N TRP A 274 35.56 -3.38 33.22
CA TRP A 274 36.45 -3.78 34.31
C TRP A 274 37.72 -4.47 33.80
N ASN A 275 37.58 -5.32 32.79
CA ASN A 275 38.73 -5.98 32.16
C ASN A 275 39.66 -4.96 31.48
N LEU A 276 39.11 -3.96 30.79
CA LEU A 276 39.89 -2.85 30.21
C LEU A 276 40.58 -2.00 31.30
N GLN A 277 39.96 -1.90 32.48
CA GLN A 277 40.52 -1.19 33.63
C GLN A 277 41.55 -2.03 34.42
N GLY A 278 41.78 -3.29 34.04
CA GLY A 278 42.81 -4.16 34.60
C GLY A 278 42.33 -5.14 35.65
N LEU A 279 41.01 -5.35 35.79
CA LEU A 279 40.47 -6.50 36.54
C LEU A 279 40.71 -7.78 35.74
N PRO A 280 41.17 -8.89 36.34
CA PRO A 280 41.32 -10.14 35.63
C PRO A 280 39.97 -10.73 35.18
N ASN A 281 39.97 -11.39 34.02
CA ASN A 281 38.77 -11.99 33.40
C ASN A 281 38.50 -13.42 33.90
N ASP A 282 38.59 -13.63 35.21
CA ASP A 282 38.19 -14.88 35.87
C ASP A 282 36.94 -14.67 36.75
N GLU A 283 36.28 -15.75 37.10
CA GLU A 283 35.01 -15.71 37.83
C GLU A 283 35.18 -15.10 39.24
N LEU A 284 36.26 -15.43 39.95
CA LEU A 284 36.51 -14.90 41.29
C LEU A 284 36.76 -13.39 41.24
N SER A 285 37.56 -12.92 40.29
CA SER A 285 37.80 -11.48 40.07
C SER A 285 36.52 -10.74 39.68
N SER A 286 35.71 -11.31 38.79
CA SER A 286 34.41 -10.77 38.40
C SER A 286 33.47 -10.64 39.60
N GLN A 287 33.38 -11.69 40.42
CA GLN A 287 32.62 -11.70 41.67
C GLN A 287 33.13 -10.66 42.69
N ASN A 288 34.45 -10.50 42.81
CA ASN A 288 35.04 -9.47 43.67
C ASN A 288 34.72 -8.06 43.17
N GLY A 289 34.72 -7.86 41.85
CA GLY A 289 34.28 -6.61 41.22
C GLY A 289 32.81 -6.29 41.54
N ILE A 290 31.93 -7.31 41.48
CA ILE A 290 30.53 -7.19 41.88
C ILE A 290 30.40 -6.78 43.35
N ILE A 291 31.07 -7.49 44.27
CA ILE A 291 31.01 -7.17 45.69
C ILE A 291 31.54 -5.75 45.95
N THR A 292 32.63 -5.34 45.29
CA THR A 292 33.22 -4.00 45.44
C THR A 292 32.28 -2.89 44.98
N THR A 293 31.49 -3.13 43.92
CA THR A 293 30.66 -2.10 43.28
C THR A 293 29.19 -2.12 43.70
N LYS A 294 28.67 -3.27 44.15
CA LYS A 294 27.25 -3.49 44.47
C LYS A 294 26.97 -3.70 45.95
N ALA A 295 27.97 -3.98 46.79
CA ALA A 295 27.75 -4.10 48.22
C ALA A 295 27.35 -2.74 48.83
N ALA A 296 26.45 -2.76 49.81
CA ALA A 296 25.98 -1.55 50.48
C ALA A 296 27.05 -0.88 51.37
N ARG A 297 28.15 -1.58 51.68
CA ARG A 297 29.27 -1.10 52.47
C ARG A 297 30.54 -1.16 51.64
N PHE A 298 31.51 -0.31 51.95
CA PHE A 298 32.83 -0.31 51.32
C PHE A 298 33.64 -1.54 51.75
N PRO A 299 33.86 -2.54 50.87
CA PRO A 299 34.55 -3.76 51.27
C PRO A 299 36.04 -3.49 51.50
N LEU A 300 36.60 -4.08 52.55
CA LEU A 300 38.05 -4.07 52.75
C LEU A 300 38.70 -5.04 51.76
N MET A 301 39.54 -4.51 50.88
CA MET A 301 40.20 -5.29 49.84
C MET A 301 41.56 -5.82 50.33
N ILE A 302 41.71 -7.14 50.36
CA ILE A 302 42.98 -7.82 50.66
C ILE A 302 43.68 -8.12 49.32
N ASP A 303 44.63 -7.27 48.94
CA ASP A 303 45.25 -7.30 47.60
C ASP A 303 46.79 -7.27 47.69
N PRO A 304 47.44 -8.44 47.88
CA PRO A 304 48.89 -8.52 47.94
C PRO A 304 49.57 -8.19 46.60
N GLN A 305 48.85 -8.30 45.48
CA GLN A 305 49.41 -8.08 44.13
C GLN A 305 49.17 -6.65 43.60
N ASN A 306 48.48 -5.80 44.36
CA ASN A 306 48.05 -4.44 43.95
C ASN A 306 47.20 -4.39 42.66
N GLN A 307 46.59 -5.52 42.26
CA GLN A 307 45.74 -5.58 41.07
C GLN A 307 44.43 -4.83 41.28
N GLY A 308 43.75 -5.10 42.40
CA GLY A 308 42.51 -4.42 42.76
C GLY A 308 42.72 -2.92 43.01
N LYS A 309 43.85 -2.55 43.61
CA LYS A 309 44.25 -1.12 43.74
C LYS A 309 44.43 -0.45 42.38
N THR A 310 45.06 -1.12 41.43
CA THR A 310 45.28 -0.59 40.07
C THR A 310 43.95 -0.46 39.32
N TRP A 311 43.10 -1.48 39.41
CA TRP A 311 41.75 -1.47 38.86
C TRP A 311 40.91 -0.30 39.37
N ILE A 312 40.83 -0.08 40.69
CA ILE A 312 40.05 1.03 41.27
C ILE A 312 40.57 2.40 40.80
N LYS A 313 41.90 2.58 40.71
CA LYS A 313 42.49 3.82 40.20
C LYS A 313 42.13 4.09 38.74
N ASN A 314 42.16 3.04 37.90
CA ASN A 314 41.79 3.16 36.50
C ASN A 314 40.29 3.39 36.33
N MET A 315 39.46 2.72 37.13
CA MET A 315 38.00 2.89 37.14
C MET A 315 37.58 4.30 37.57
N GLN A 316 38.30 4.92 38.50
CA GLN A 316 37.99 6.24 39.05
C GLN A 316 38.89 7.35 38.48
N LYS A 317 39.53 7.11 37.33
CA LYS A 317 40.50 8.03 36.73
C LYS A 317 39.91 9.43 36.47
N ASP A 318 38.66 9.46 36.03
CA ASP A 318 37.96 10.71 35.68
C ASP A 318 37.23 11.34 36.89
N ASN A 319 37.21 10.65 38.04
CA ASN A 319 36.45 11.05 39.24
C ASN A 319 37.35 11.64 40.35
N GLU A 320 38.51 12.16 40.00
CA GLU A 320 39.45 12.87 40.91
C GLU A 320 39.80 12.10 42.20
N LEU A 321 39.98 10.77 42.09
CA LEU A 321 40.22 9.88 43.24
C LEU A 321 41.42 10.33 44.10
N GLN A 322 41.16 10.65 45.36
CA GLN A 322 42.17 11.02 46.34
C GLN A 322 42.74 9.77 47.04
N VAL A 323 44.03 9.48 46.85
CA VAL A 323 44.70 8.31 47.45
C VAL A 323 45.54 8.76 48.65
N ARG A 324 45.19 8.29 49.85
CA ARG A 324 45.89 8.63 51.11
C ARG A 324 46.25 7.39 51.91
N SER A 325 47.23 7.52 52.80
CA SER A 325 47.67 6.48 53.74
C SER A 325 47.51 6.99 55.17
N LEU A 326 47.11 6.11 56.10
CA LEU A 326 46.94 6.44 57.52
C LEU A 326 48.23 6.95 58.20
N LEU A 327 49.39 6.70 57.60
CA LEU A 327 50.70 7.17 58.07
C LEU A 327 51.03 8.60 57.63
N SER A 328 50.19 9.25 56.82
CA SER A 328 50.40 10.63 56.39
C SER A 328 49.86 11.63 57.42
N VAL A 329 50.70 12.57 57.84
CA VAL A 329 50.44 13.54 58.94
C VAL A 329 49.26 14.50 58.67
N SER A 330 48.71 14.54 57.46
CA SER A 330 47.73 15.54 56.99
C SER A 330 46.26 15.08 56.99
N LEU A 331 45.89 14.07 57.79
CA LEU A 331 44.55 13.44 57.77
C LEU A 331 43.43 14.24 58.47
N GLN A 332 43.73 15.34 59.17
CA GLN A 332 42.75 16.02 60.02
C GLN A 332 41.71 16.90 59.30
N SER A 333 41.75 17.04 57.96
CA SER A 333 40.74 17.83 57.23
C SER A 333 40.47 17.32 55.79
N PRO A 334 39.74 16.21 55.58
CA PRO A 334 39.31 15.81 54.23
C PRO A 334 37.80 15.77 54.02
N PHE A 335 36.97 15.85 55.07
CA PHE A 335 35.51 15.87 54.98
C PHE A 335 35.02 17.22 55.51
N GLY A 336 35.02 18.22 54.63
CA GLY A 336 34.35 19.51 54.87
C GLY A 336 32.85 19.40 54.67
#